data_AF-A0A946Z0K1-F1
#
_entry.id   AF-A0A946Z0K1-F1
#
_cell.length_a   1.000
_cell.length_b   1.000
_cell.length_c   1.000
_cell.angle_alpha   90.00
_cell.angle_beta   90.00
_cell.angle_gamma   90.00
#
_symmetry.space_group_name_H-M   'P 1'
#
loop_
_entity.id
_entity.type
_entity.pdbx_description
1 polymer ?
#
loop_
_entity_poly.entity_id
_entity_poly.type
_entity_poly.pdbx_seq_one_letter_code
_entity_poly.pdbx_strand_id
1 'polypeptide(L)' 'MTTVVPKLRRALRKQSPGRTMEQELWETGADVVVGLDEVGRGAWAGPLTVGALVIPRERRIYKVRD' A
#
# COMPACT_ATOMS: atom_id res chain seq x y z
N MET A 1 11.46 24.32 1.39
CA MET A 1 10.03 24.29 1.00
C MET A 1 9.39 23.09 1.67
N THR A 2 8.64 23.31 2.75
CA THR A 2 8.02 22.24 3.55
C THR A 2 6.71 21.83 2.88
N THR A 3 6.73 20.78 2.06
CA THR A 3 5.52 20.27 1.42
C THR A 3 4.70 19.52 2.47
N VAL A 4 3.71 20.21 3.05
CA VAL A 4 2.81 19.61 4.05
C VAL A 4 1.97 18.55 3.36
N VAL A 5 2.05 17.30 3.82
CA VAL A 5 1.23 16.21 3.29
C VAL A 5 -0.24 16.52 3.58
N PRO A 6 -1.13 16.56 2.57
CA PRO A 6 -2.54 16.87 2.78
C PRO A 6 -3.20 15.89 3.76
N LYS A 7 -3.92 16.41 4.76
CA LYS A 7 -4.70 15.58 5.70
C LYS A 7 -5.82 14.86 4.95
N LEU A 8 -6.07 13.61 5.32
CA LEU A 8 -7.14 12.80 4.74
C LEU A 8 -8.53 13.43 5.01
N ARG A 9 -9.39 13.45 3.98
CA ARG A 9 -10.78 13.92 4.10
C ARG A 9 -11.52 13.11 5.16
N ARG A 10 -12.39 13.75 5.94
CA ARG A 10 -13.11 13.11 7.07
C ARG A 10 -13.85 11.83 6.64
N ALA A 11 -14.48 11.83 5.47
CA ALA A 11 -15.21 10.69 4.93
C ALA A 11 -14.32 9.44 4.70
N LEU A 12 -13.03 9.64 4.41
CA LEU A 12 -12.09 8.56 4.10
C LEU A 12 -11.34 8.04 5.34
N ARG A 13 -11.51 8.67 6.51
CA ARG A 13 -10.75 8.30 7.73
C ARG A 13 -10.99 6.89 8.21
N LYS A 14 -12.17 6.32 7.97
CA LYS A 14 -12.46 4.92 8.32
C LYS A 14 -11.80 3.90 7.38
N GLN A 15 -11.36 4.35 6.21
CA GLN A 15 -10.70 3.54 5.18
C GLN A 15 -9.33 4.15 4.85
N SER A 16 -8.63 4.64 5.88
CA SER A 16 -7.26 5.10 5.67
C SER A 16 -6.41 3.91 5.26
N PRO A 17 -5.50 4.07 4.28
CA PRO A 17 -4.46 3.08 4.00
C PRO A 17 -3.77 2.67 5.31
N GLY A 18 -3.58 1.37 5.47
CA GLY A 18 -3.30 0.72 6.74
C GLY A 18 -2.75 -0.67 6.49
N ARG A 19 -1.87 -1.15 7.37
CA ARG A 19 -1.26 -2.48 7.26
C ARG A 19 -1.99 -3.58 8.02
N THR A 20 -3.30 -3.39 8.28
CA THR A 20 -4.08 -4.33 9.09
C THR A 20 -4.09 -5.73 8.47
N MET A 21 -4.21 -5.81 7.14
CA MET A 21 -4.30 -7.09 6.45
C MET A 21 -2.97 -7.85 6.48
N GLU A 22 -1.85 -7.14 6.31
CA GLU A 22 -0.52 -7.71 6.42
C GLU A 22 -0.22 -8.16 7.86
N GLN A 23 -0.68 -7.39 8.86
CA GLN A 23 -0.58 -7.76 10.28
C GLN A 23 -1.33 -9.06 10.56
N GLU A 24 -2.58 -9.17 10.13
CA GLU A 24 -3.38 -10.40 10.28
C GLU A 24 -2.68 -11.60 9.63
N LEU A 25 -2.13 -11.45 8.42
CA LEU A 25 -1.41 -12.53 7.75
C LEU A 25 -0.16 -12.96 8.53
N TRP A 26 0.65 -12.02 9.02
CA TRP A 26 1.80 -12.35 9.87
C TRP A 26 1.40 -13.00 11.19
N GLU A 27 0.27 -12.59 11.79
CA GLU A 27 -0.26 -13.19 13.02
C GLU A 27 -0.74 -14.62 12.82
N THR A 28 -1.24 -14.96 11.63
CA THR A 28 -1.59 -16.35 11.25
C THR A 28 -0.37 -17.23 10.93
N GLY A 29 0.85 -16.70 11.03
CA GLY A 29 2.08 -17.44 10.83
C GLY A 29 2.64 -17.40 9.41
N ALA A 30 2.17 -16.49 8.55
CA ALA A 30 2.79 -16.30 7.24
C ALA A 30 4.22 -15.72 7.40
N ASP A 31 5.23 -16.42 6.89
CA ASP A 31 6.63 -15.97 6.96
C ASP A 31 6.90 -14.77 6.02
N VAL A 32 6.23 -14.75 4.87
CA VAL A 32 6.41 -13.72 3.83
C VAL A 32 5.05 -13.23 3.36
N VAL A 33 4.84 -11.91 3.41
CA VAL A 33 3.66 -11.24 2.87
C VAL A 33 4.10 -10.37 1.69
N VAL A 34 3.41 -10.53 0.56
CA VAL A 34 3.70 -9.82 -0.70
C VAL A 34 2.51 -8.94 -1.05
N GLY A 35 2.74 -7.63 -1.19
CA GLY A 35 1.75 -6.70 -1.75
C GLY A 35 1.79 -6.73 -3.28
N LEU A 36 0.62 -6.72 -3.92
CA LEU A 36 0.46 -6.69 -5.37
C LEU A 36 -0.37 -5.48 -5.78
N ASP A 37 0.03 -4.79 -6.85
CA ASP A 37 -0.74 -3.70 -7.43
C ASP A 37 -0.52 -3.63 -8.96
N GLU A 38 -1.51 -3.13 -9.67
CA GLU A 38 -1.49 -3.01 -11.12
C GLU A 38 -1.66 -1.59 -11.63
N VAL A 39 -1.01 -1.30 -12.76
CA VAL A 39 -1.14 -0.02 -13.47
C VAL A 39 -1.35 -0.29 -14.95
N GLY A 40 -2.24 0.49 -15.57
CA GLY A 40 -2.50 0.42 -17.02
C GLY A 40 -3.83 -0.19 -17.41
N ARG A 41 -4.65 -0.67 -16.46
CA ARG A 41 -5.98 -1.27 -16.74
C ARG A 41 -6.92 -0.34 -17.52
N GLY A 42 -6.80 0.97 -17.32
CA GLY A 42 -7.62 1.98 -18.01
C GLY A 42 -6.96 2.65 -19.22
N ALA A 43 -5.75 2.22 -19.60
CA ALA A 43 -5.06 2.81 -20.73
C ALA A 43 -5.71 2.42 -22.07
N TRP A 44 -5.74 3.34 -23.04
CA TRP A 44 -6.26 3.06 -24.39
C TRP A 44 -5.35 2.12 -25.20
N ALA A 45 -4.05 2.19 -24.95
CA ALA A 45 -3.04 1.30 -25.51
C ALA A 45 -1.82 1.27 -24.57
N GLY A 46 -1.05 0.19 -24.63
CA GLY A 46 0.10 -0.05 -23.76
C GLY A 46 -0.11 -1.25 -22.83
N PRO A 47 0.94 -1.67 -22.09
CA PRO A 47 0.88 -2.86 -21.26
C PRO A 47 0.11 -2.62 -19.95
N LEU A 48 -0.57 -3.66 -19.47
CA LEU A 48 -0.93 -3.79 -18.06
C LEU A 48 0.32 -4.26 -17.30
N THR A 49 0.79 -3.48 -16.34
CA THR A 49 1.95 -3.81 -15.52
C THR A 49 1.50 -4.17 -14.11
N VAL A 50 2.06 -5.24 -13.56
CA VAL A 50 1.82 -5.65 -12.17
C VAL A 50 3.14 -5.57 -11.41
N GLY A 51 3.10 -4.95 -10.23
CA GLY A 51 4.22 -4.92 -9.29
C GLY A 51 3.98 -5.87 -8.12
N ALA A 52 5.04 -6.48 -7.63
CA ALA A 52 5.04 -7.29 -6.41
C ALA A 52 6.12 -6.80 -5.46
N LEU A 53 5.79 -6.62 -4.18
CA LEU A 53 6.72 -6.10 -3.19
C LEU A 53 6.61 -6.85 -1.86
N VAL A 54 7.76 -7.34 -1.38
CA VAL A 54 7.92 -7.78 0.01
C VAL A 54 8.40 -6.59 0.83
N ILE A 55 7.65 -6.29 1.89
CA ILE A 55 7.89 -5.11 2.72
C ILE A 55 8.37 -5.52 4.12
N PRO A 56 9.31 -4.79 4.74
CA PRO A 56 9.77 -5.10 6.08
C PRO A 56 8.62 -5.07 7.09
N ARG A 57 8.57 -6.03 8.03
CA ARG A 57 7.52 -6.13 9.04
C ARG A 57 7.56 -4.97 10.04
N GLU A 58 8.74 -4.63 10.57
CA GLU A 58 8.87 -3.61 11.62
C GLU A 58 9.17 -2.19 11.11
N ARG A 59 9.20 -1.95 9.79
CA ARG A 59 9.57 -0.64 9.24
C ARG A 59 8.55 -0.12 8.24
N ARG A 60 8.27 1.18 8.32
CA ARG A 60 7.50 1.91 7.32
C ARG A 60 8.37 2.28 6.13
N ILE A 61 7.79 2.23 4.94
CA ILE A 61 8.45 2.73 3.74
C ILE A 61 8.31 4.25 3.70
N TYR A 62 9.42 4.93 3.44
CA TYR A 62 9.45 6.38 3.36
C TYR A 62 8.50 6.87 2.25
N LYS A 63 7.64 7.84 2.60
CA LYS A 63 6.64 8.48 1.71
C LYS A 63 5.52 7.57 1.17
N VAL A 64 5.44 6.32 1.61
CA VAL A 64 4.28 5.47 1.30
C VAL A 64 3.24 5.64 2.42
N ARG A 65 1.97 5.77 2.02
CA ARG A 65 0.85 5.88 2.95
C ARG A 65 0.35 4.47 3.24
N ASP A 66 0.59 4.03 4.46
CA ASP A 66 0.33 2.71 5.03
C ASP A 66 0.02 2.86 6.53
#